data_AF-A0A4U3ARD1-F1
#
_entry.id   AF-A0A4U3ARD1-F1
#
_cell.length_a   1.000
_cell.length_b   1.000
_cell.length_c   1.000
_cell.angle_alpha   90.00
_cell.angle_beta   90.00
_cell.angle_gamma   90.00
#
_symmetry.space_group_name_H-M   'P 1'
#
loop_
_entity.id
_entity.type
_entity.pdbx_description
1 polymer ?
#
loop_
_entity_poly.entity_id
_entity_poly.type
_entity_poly.pdbx_seq_one_letter_code
_entity_poly.pdbx_strand_id
1 'polypeptide(L)'
;MYKQVVELLEEAAISYKQYTHEPILDYETDRKIRERFKLEGVPSKSLFLKDKSNNYYIFVTVEGEKLDSKLMKELVGKRISICSAEE
;
A
#
# COMPACT_ATOMS: atom_id res chain seq x y z
N MET A 1 8.86 -4.93 -13.86
CA MET A 1 8.46 -4.57 -12.49
C MET A 1 8.17 -5.78 -11.63
N TYR A 2 7.08 -6.56 -11.84
CA TYR A 2 6.76 -7.71 -10.96
C TYR A 2 7.90 -8.73 -10.82
N LYS A 3 8.46 -9.22 -11.93
CA LYS A 3 9.57 -10.20 -11.90
C LYS A 3 10.79 -9.68 -11.12
N GLN A 4 11.14 -8.42 -11.33
CA GLN A 4 12.26 -7.76 -10.65
C GLN A 4 12.04 -7.69 -9.13
N VAL A 5 10.80 -7.47 -8.66
CA VAL A 5 10.51 -7.47 -7.21
C VAL A 5 10.68 -8.86 -6.62
N VAL A 6 10.21 -9.90 -7.32
CA VAL A 6 10.39 -11.29 -6.89
C VAL A 6 11.87 -11.65 -6.81
N GLU A 7 12.63 -11.34 -7.86
CA GLU A 7 14.09 -11.56 -7.91
C GLU A 7 14.80 -10.86 -6.73
N LEU A 8 14.45 -9.61 -6.41
CA LEU A 8 15.02 -8.90 -5.26
C LEU A 8 14.69 -9.54 -3.91
N LEU A 9 13.48 -10.08 -3.74
CA LEU A 9 13.11 -10.80 -2.52
C LEU A 9 13.90 -12.10 -2.38
N GLU A 10 14.09 -12.83 -3.49
CA GLU A 10 14.89 -14.05 -3.53
C GLU A 10 16.38 -13.77 -3.23
N GLU A 11 16.97 -12.76 -3.88
CA GLU A 11 18.36 -12.32 -3.66
C GLU A 11 18.60 -11.89 -2.21
N ALA A 12 17.63 -11.21 -1.60
CA ALA A 12 17.68 -10.79 -0.20
C ALA A 12 17.32 -11.91 0.79
N ALA A 13 17.02 -13.12 0.33
CA ALA A 13 16.55 -14.25 1.14
C ALA A 13 15.31 -13.92 2.01
N ILE A 14 14.43 -13.04 1.52
CA ILE A 14 13.19 -12.66 2.20
C ILE A 14 12.11 -13.67 1.86
N SER A 15 11.61 -14.38 2.87
CA SER A 15 10.51 -15.34 2.69
C SER A 15 9.20 -14.63 2.36
N TYR A 16 8.49 -15.11 1.34
CA TYR A 16 7.17 -14.60 0.96
C TYR A 16 6.24 -15.74 0.52
N LYS A 17 4.93 -15.46 0.50
CA LYS A 17 3.91 -16.31 -0.13
C LYS A 17 3.19 -15.48 -1.18
N GLN A 18 2.87 -16.10 -2.31
CA GLN A 18 2.16 -15.45 -3.39
C GLN A 18 0.87 -16.22 -3.72
N TYR A 19 -0.19 -15.46 -3.97
CA TYR A 19 -1.51 -15.99 -4.29
C TYR A 19 -2.02 -15.33 -5.56
N THR A 20 -2.51 -16.12 -6.51
CA THR A 20 -3.17 -15.62 -7.72
C THR A 20 -4.67 -15.66 -7.52
N HIS A 21 -5.34 -14.51 -7.70
CA HIS A 21 -6.78 -14.35 -7.49
C HIS A 21 -7.34 -13.22 -8.37
N GLU A 22 -8.68 -13.16 -8.42
CA GLU A 22 -9.45 -12.11 -9.08
C GLU A 22 -9.31 -10.74 -8.39
N PRO A 23 -9.50 -9.61 -9.10
CA PRO A 23 -9.48 -8.28 -8.47
C PRO A 23 -10.47 -8.16 -7.32
N ILE A 24 -10.01 -7.56 -6.22
CA ILE A 24 -10.83 -7.31 -5.02
C ILE A 24 -11.39 -5.89 -5.12
N LEU A 25 -12.68 -5.77 -5.42
CA LEU A 25 -13.35 -4.47 -5.61
C LEU A 25 -14.44 -4.19 -4.56
N ASP A 26 -14.75 -5.18 -3.73
CA ASP A 26 -15.77 -5.11 -2.70
C ASP A 26 -15.37 -5.97 -1.48
N TYR A 27 -16.03 -5.72 -0.35
CA TYR A 27 -15.76 -6.40 0.91
C TYR A 27 -16.14 -7.88 0.91
N GLU A 28 -17.10 -8.30 0.08
CA GLU A 28 -17.54 -9.69 0.03
C GLU A 28 -16.48 -10.56 -0.64
N THR A 29 -15.93 -10.08 -1.75
CA THR A 29 -14.83 -10.69 -2.49
C THR A 29 -13.56 -10.76 -1.64
N ASP A 30 -13.25 -9.68 -0.93
CA ASP A 30 -12.12 -9.63 0.01
C ASP A 30 -12.21 -10.75 1.08
N ARG A 31 -13.37 -10.87 1.73
CA ARG A 31 -13.60 -11.92 2.73
C ARG A 31 -13.43 -13.32 2.16
N LYS A 32 -14.01 -13.60 0.98
CA LYS A 32 -13.91 -14.91 0.31
C LYS A 32 -12.45 -15.28 0.01
N ILE A 33 -11.65 -14.33 -0.47
CA ILE A 33 -10.25 -14.56 -0.81
C ILE A 33 -9.40 -14.83 0.44
N ARG A 34 -9.62 -14.05 1.51
CA ARG A 34 -8.94 -14.28 2.80
C ARG A 34 -9.23 -15.65 3.37
N GLU A 35 -10.49 -16.07 3.37
CA GLU A 35 -10.90 -17.41 3.82
C GLU A 35 -10.29 -18.50 2.93
N ARG A 36 -10.38 -18.36 1.60
CA ARG A 36 -9.88 -19.34 0.62
C ARG A 36 -8.39 -19.63 0.79
N PHE A 37 -7.57 -18.59 0.96
CA PHE A 37 -6.11 -18.72 1.06
C PHE A 37 -5.61 -18.76 2.50
N LYS A 38 -6.52 -18.68 3.48
CA LYS A 38 -6.19 -18.59 4.92
C LYS A 38 -5.17 -17.48 5.16
N LEU A 39 -5.43 -16.30 4.60
CA LEU A 39 -4.53 -15.16 4.73
C LEU A 39 -4.47 -14.73 6.20
N GLU A 40 -3.24 -14.58 6.70
CA GLU A 40 -2.95 -14.11 8.05
C GLU A 40 -2.45 -12.66 7.99
N GLY A 41 -2.72 -11.88 9.03
CA GLY A 41 -2.35 -10.47 9.11
C GLY A 41 -3.40 -9.51 8.54
N VAL A 42 -3.03 -8.23 8.45
CA VAL A 42 -3.89 -7.13 8.00
C VAL A 42 -3.33 -6.56 6.70
N PRO A 43 -4.12 -6.44 5.62
CA PRO A 43 -3.66 -5.86 4.38
C PRO A 43 -3.21 -4.42 4.54
N SER A 44 -2.14 -4.11 3.83
CA SER A 44 -1.66 -2.75 3.70
C SER A 44 -2.43 -2.01 2.61
N LYS A 45 -2.43 -0.69 2.72
CA LYS A 45 -2.78 0.24 1.67
C LYS A 45 -1.72 1.32 1.59
N SER A 46 -1.52 1.85 0.39
CA SER A 46 -0.57 2.91 0.12
C SER A 46 -1.27 4.12 -0.50
N LEU A 47 -0.95 5.32 -0.02
CA LEU A 47 -1.31 6.57 -0.68
C LEU A 47 -0.05 7.22 -1.25
N PHE A 48 -0.09 7.58 -2.54
CA PHE A 48 0.96 8.39 -3.17
C PHE A 48 0.65 9.86 -2.95
N LEU A 49 1.61 10.57 -2.34
CA LEU A 49 1.42 11.92 -1.81
C LEU A 49 2.53 12.84 -2.31
N LYS A 50 2.22 14.14 -2.36
CA LYS A 50 3.19 15.19 -2.66
C LYS A 50 3.03 16.41 -1.76
N ASP A 51 4.10 17.18 -1.64
CA ASP A 51 4.06 18.55 -1.14
C ASP A 51 3.99 19.57 -2.30
N LYS A 52 3.87 20.86 -1.98
CA LYS A 52 3.87 21.95 -2.99
C LYS A 52 5.22 22.19 -3.66
N SER A 53 6.29 21.58 -3.15
CA SER A 53 7.64 21.67 -3.68
C SER A 53 7.98 20.47 -4.59
N ASN A 54 6.98 19.66 -4.95
CA ASN A 54 7.13 18.42 -5.73
C ASN A 54 8.07 17.40 -5.07
N ASN A 55 8.12 17.36 -3.73
CA ASN A 55 8.64 16.19 -3.02
C ASN A 55 7.54 15.15 -2.93
N TYR A 56 7.88 13.90 -3.23
CA TYR A 56 6.96 12.77 -3.26
C TYR A 56 7.15 11.85 -2.06
N TYR A 57 6.05 11.25 -1.61
CA TYR A 57 5.98 10.38 -0.44
C TYR A 57 5.04 9.22 -0.72
N ILE A 58 5.32 8.05 -0.12
CA ILE A 58 4.36 6.95 -0.03
C ILE A 58 4.01 6.76 1.44
N PHE A 59 2.73 6.92 1.75
CA PHE A 59 2.19 6.60 3.07
C PHE A 59 1.64 5.17 3.05
N VAL A 60 2.32 4.26 3.72
CA VAL A 60 1.87 2.87 3.90
C VAL A 60 1.20 2.73 5.27
N THR A 61 -0.03 2.23 5.28
CA THR A 61 -0.79 1.95 6.50
C THR A 61 -1.62 0.69 6.30
N VAL A 62 -2.41 0.29 7.30
CA VAL A 62 -3.31 -0.86 7.22
C VAL A 62 -4.71 -0.44 6.76
N GLU A 63 -5.52 -1.42 6.37
CA GLU A 63 -6.94 -1.19 6.11
C GLU A 63 -7.67 -0.55 7.31
N GLY A 64 -8.71 0.25 7.06
CA GLY A 64 -9.43 0.99 8.09
C GLY A 64 -8.77 2.31 8.54
N GLU A 65 -7.45 2.39 8.55
CA GLU A 65 -6.73 3.59 9.03
C GLU A 65 -6.84 4.78 8.06
N LYS A 66 -7.14 5.97 8.54
CA LYS A 66 -7.30 7.16 7.68
C LYS A 66 -6.04 8.03 7.69
N LEU A 67 -5.79 8.71 6.57
CA LEU A 67 -4.75 9.74 6.52
C LEU A 67 -5.14 10.91 7.43
N ASP A 68 -4.36 11.14 8.48
CA ASP A 68 -4.46 12.37 9.27
C ASP A 68 -3.55 13.45 8.67
N SER A 69 -4.14 14.31 7.85
CA SER A 69 -3.41 15.39 7.18
C SER A 69 -2.82 16.43 8.14
N LYS A 70 -3.34 16.55 9.38
CA LYS A 70 -2.76 17.47 10.38
C LYS A 70 -1.50 16.86 10.97
N LEU A 71 -1.59 15.62 11.44
CA LEU A 71 -0.44 14.89 11.96
C LEU A 71 0.67 14.78 10.90
N MET A 72 0.31 14.44 9.65
CA MET A 72 1.30 14.36 8.58
C MET A 72 1.96 15.70 8.27
N LYS A 73 1.22 16.81 8.38
CA LYS A 73 1.82 18.15 8.24
C LYS A 73 2.82 18.44 9.35
N GLU A 74 2.54 18.01 10.59
CA GLU A 74 3.44 18.16 11.72
C GLU A 74 4.71 17.30 11.54
N LEU A 75 4.57 16.05 11.08
CA LEU A 75 5.69 15.14 10.86
C LEU A 75 6.59 15.54 9.68
N VAL A 76 5.98 15.91 8.53
CA VAL A 76 6.72 16.26 7.31
C VAL A 76 7.15 17.74 7.31
N GLY A 77 6.56 18.57 8.18
CA GLY A 77 6.76 20.01 8.22
C GLY A 77 6.06 20.78 7.09
N LYS A 78 5.37 20.08 6.19
CA LYS A 78 4.71 20.65 5.01
C LYS A 78 3.33 20.05 4.82
N ARG A 79 2.43 20.83 4.22
CA ARG A 79 1.11 20.31 3.83
C ARG A 79 1.28 19.36 2.65
N ILE A 80 0.68 18.19 2.77
CA ILE A 80 0.65 17.16 1.74
C ILE A 80 -0.73 17.06 1.07
N SER A 81 -0.76 16.49 -0.13
CA SER A 81 -1.95 16.11 -0.88
C SER A 81 -1.71 14.80 -1.64
N ILE A 82 -2.79 14.09 -1.99
CA ILE A 82 -2.72 12.92 -2.86
C ILE A 82 -2.30 13.36 -4.27
N CYS A 83 -1.40 12.61 -4.90
CA CYS A 83 -0.98 12.83 -6.29
C CYS A 83 -2.14 12.57 -7.26
N SER A 84 -2.10 13.19 -8.43
CA SER A 84 -3.03 12.84 -9.51
C SER A 84 -2.63 11.51 -10.17
N ALA A 85 -3.45 11.01 -11.10
CA ALA A 85 -3.18 9.76 -11.78
C ALA A 85 -2.08 9.89 -12.86
N GLU A 86 -1.82 11.12 -13.33
CA GLU A 86 -0.81 11.44 -14.34
C GLU A 86 0.61 11.59 -13.76
N GLU A 87 0.73 11.68 -12.44
CA GLU A 87 1.99 11.75 -11.69
C GLU A 87 2.49 10.35 -11.31
#